data_AF-A0A6P5EDV4-F1
#
_entry.id   AF-A0A6P5EDV4-F1
#
_cell.length_a   1.000
_cell.length_b   1.000
_cell.length_c   1.000
_cell.angle_alpha   90.00
_cell.angle_beta   90.00
_cell.angle_gamma   90.00
#
_symmetry.space_group_name_H-M   'P 1'
#
loop_
_entity.id
_entity.type
_entity.pdbx_description
1 polymer ?
#
loop_
_entity_poly.entity_id
_entity_poly.type
_entity_poly.pdbx_seq_one_letter_code
_entity_poly.pdbx_strand_id
1 'polypeptide(L)'
;MLAPSWLCTQKLPCLVKLAIQHCPNLLNLSCLPPSLGVLELVNVGLRSLPILWDEGSTDKCISGQQCNKGMMSSLSMLSIRRCPKLETLAQLSPHHLPAVKSICIEHCTKLVSLPVESFGDFVFLEFLDIIDCPNLPRPEKMVLPSSIKRLTLDSCGYLGKSLPGCLQYLSDLMYLNICCCPHIESLTGQVFHHLRALKCLYISECPKLRSLSGLEALTSLQELTILKCPHLAESESFSDTEEQQKDMLLLQLTIDNTALLQLPSLRNLFSSSLNHSLNLAIWESCEFVMFVGEDEEWPQILKTLRVLSFESCANLKSLPSWLCSLTSLEKLRICNCPHIILPQKANLPTSLKDLCFDD
;
A
#
# COMPACT_ATOMS: atom_id res chain seq x y z
N MET A 1 26.28 16.89 17.61
CA MET A 1 27.53 17.22 16.90
C MET A 1 27.19 18.14 15.74
N LEU A 2 28.13 19.02 15.37
CA LEU A 2 28.06 19.83 14.14
C LEU A 2 27.88 18.92 12.92
N ALA A 3 27.29 19.44 11.83
CA ALA A 3 27.18 18.71 10.59
C ALA A 3 28.55 18.14 10.17
N PRO A 4 28.63 16.89 9.67
CA PRO A 4 29.89 16.29 9.26
C PRO A 4 30.53 17.13 8.15
N SER A 5 31.59 17.87 8.48
CA SER A 5 32.28 18.77 7.55
C SER A 5 33.01 18.05 6.40
N TRP A 6 32.99 16.71 6.40
CA TRP A 6 33.47 15.87 5.30
C TRP A 6 32.40 15.66 4.22
N LEU A 7 31.13 15.86 4.53
CA LEU A 7 30.01 15.64 3.62
C LEU A 7 29.75 16.90 2.79
N CYS A 8 30.71 17.29 1.96
CA CYS A 8 30.55 18.38 0.99
C CYS A 8 31.05 17.96 -0.39
N THR A 9 30.51 18.63 -1.43
CA THR A 9 30.81 18.45 -2.85
C THR A 9 32.30 18.35 -3.17
N GLN A 10 33.11 19.21 -2.57
CA GLN A 10 34.56 19.30 -2.81
C GLN A 10 35.35 18.10 -2.28
N LYS A 11 34.82 17.34 -1.33
CA LYS A 11 35.56 16.24 -0.67
C LYS A 11 35.20 14.86 -1.20
N LEU A 12 34.01 14.68 -1.76
CA LEU A 12 33.49 13.38 -2.18
C LEU A 12 32.76 13.44 -3.55
N PRO A 13 33.48 13.78 -4.65
CA PRO A 13 32.87 14.03 -5.96
C PRO A 13 32.30 12.78 -6.65
N CYS A 14 32.70 11.58 -6.21
CA CYS A 14 32.25 10.30 -6.77
C CYS A 14 31.25 9.57 -5.85
N LEU A 15 30.75 10.21 -4.80
CA LEU A 15 29.83 9.56 -3.87
C LEU A 15 28.47 9.37 -4.53
N VAL A 16 28.09 8.12 -4.77
CA VAL A 16 26.80 7.75 -5.40
C VAL A 16 25.77 7.30 -4.36
N LYS A 17 26.22 6.71 -3.25
CA LYS A 17 25.34 6.25 -2.17
C LYS A 17 25.86 6.74 -0.82
N LEU A 18 24.96 7.33 -0.04
CA LEU A 18 25.21 7.74 1.33
C LEU A 18 24.16 7.10 2.22
N ALA A 19 24.62 6.28 3.16
CA ALA A 19 23.77 5.72 4.21
C ALA A 19 24.30 6.18 5.56
N ILE A 20 23.46 6.88 6.32
CA ILE A 20 23.75 7.28 7.69
C ILE A 20 22.77 6.56 8.59
N GLN A 21 23.30 5.65 9.40
CA GLN A 21 22.50 4.77 10.25
C GLN A 21 22.91 4.92 11.72
N HIS A 22 21.93 4.87 12.62
CA HIS A 22 22.15 4.87 14.08
C HIS A 22 22.99 6.05 14.58
N CYS A 23 22.75 7.23 14.02
CA CYS A 23 23.45 8.48 14.37
C CYS A 23 22.49 9.50 15.03
N PRO A 24 21.97 9.24 16.25
CA PRO A 24 20.93 10.07 16.89
C PRO A 24 21.42 11.47 17.34
N ASN A 25 22.75 11.67 17.36
CA ASN A 25 23.40 12.94 17.70
C ASN A 25 23.72 13.80 16.47
N LEU A 26 23.41 13.31 15.27
CA LEU A 26 23.50 14.07 14.04
C LEU A 26 22.27 14.99 13.95
N LEU A 27 22.49 16.28 14.20
CA LEU A 27 21.41 17.28 14.27
C LEU A 27 21.29 18.10 13.00
N ASN A 28 22.31 18.07 12.14
CA ASN A 28 22.31 18.81 10.88
C ASN A 28 23.11 18.04 9.82
N LEU A 29 22.70 18.18 8.55
CA LEU A 29 23.41 17.68 7.39
C LEU A 29 23.96 18.88 6.59
N SER A 30 25.13 18.73 6.00
CA SER A 30 25.67 19.69 5.03
C SER A 30 25.17 19.38 3.61
N CYS A 31 25.51 20.24 2.65
CA CYS A 31 25.13 20.06 1.24
C CYS A 31 25.65 18.73 0.70
N LEU A 32 24.77 17.96 0.07
CA LEU A 32 25.09 16.66 -0.50
C LEU A 32 25.75 16.81 -1.87
N PRO A 33 26.69 15.92 -2.22
CA PRO A 33 27.29 15.94 -3.55
C PRO A 33 26.22 15.64 -4.63
N PRO A 34 26.26 16.31 -5.80
CA PRO A 34 25.27 16.13 -6.86
C PRO A 34 25.38 14.78 -7.56
N SER A 35 26.51 14.08 -7.41
CA SER A 35 26.70 12.69 -7.86
C SER A 35 25.87 11.68 -7.06
N LEU A 36 25.29 12.10 -5.93
CA LEU A 36 24.58 11.22 -5.03
C LEU A 36 23.27 10.75 -5.67
N GLY A 37 23.18 9.45 -5.95
CA GLY A 37 21.98 8.78 -6.45
C GLY A 37 21.08 8.22 -5.33
N VAL A 38 21.66 7.86 -4.18
CA VAL A 38 20.94 7.21 -3.07
C VAL A 38 21.28 7.87 -1.74
N LEU A 39 20.24 8.29 -1.01
CA LEU A 39 20.34 8.82 0.35
C LEU A 39 19.48 7.97 1.29
N GLU A 40 20.11 7.32 2.26
CA GLU A 40 19.45 6.55 3.31
C GLU A 40 19.77 7.17 4.68
N LEU A 41 18.74 7.57 5.41
CA LEU A 41 18.83 8.10 6.76
C LEU A 41 18.06 7.18 7.70
N VAL A 42 18.74 6.46 8.59
CA VAL A 42 18.11 5.53 9.53
C VAL A 42 18.48 5.91 10.96
N ASN A 43 17.49 6.17 11.81
CA ASN A 43 17.73 6.51 13.22
C ASN A 43 18.68 7.70 13.40
N VAL A 44 18.37 8.80 12.71
CA VAL A 44 19.13 10.05 12.73
C VAL A 44 18.41 11.11 13.56
N GLY A 45 19.17 11.97 14.23
CA GLY A 45 18.66 13.02 15.13
C GLY A 45 18.17 14.31 14.46
N LEU A 46 17.96 14.32 13.15
CA LEU A 46 17.56 15.52 12.39
C LEU A 46 16.15 15.96 12.77
N ARG A 47 15.94 17.28 12.81
CA ARG A 47 14.60 17.90 12.95
C ARG A 47 13.95 18.23 11.61
N SER A 48 14.77 18.56 10.63
CA SER A 48 14.37 18.79 9.24
C SER A 48 15.50 18.35 8.33
N LEU A 49 15.19 18.14 7.05
CA LEU A 49 16.25 18.12 6.05
C LEU A 49 16.72 19.56 5.82
N PRO A 50 18.04 19.81 5.76
CA PRO A 50 18.53 21.08 5.26
C PRO A 50 18.14 21.23 3.78
N ILE A 51 18.35 22.41 3.21
CA ILE A 51 18.32 22.53 1.75
C ILE A 51 19.58 21.84 1.24
N LEU A 52 19.45 20.54 0.93
CA LEU A 52 20.58 19.64 0.69
C LEU A 52 21.39 20.01 -0.58
N TRP A 53 20.90 20.93 -1.41
CA TRP A 53 21.46 21.27 -2.72
C TRP A 53 21.49 22.79 -3.04
N ASP A 54 21.41 23.66 -2.04
CA ASP A 54 21.56 25.11 -2.23
C ASP A 54 22.92 25.59 -1.73
N GLU A 55 23.88 25.75 -2.65
CA GLU A 55 25.14 26.46 -2.39
C GLU A 55 24.90 27.98 -2.46
N GLY A 56 24.06 28.51 -1.57
CA GLY A 56 23.55 29.88 -1.71
C GLY A 56 23.08 30.54 -0.43
N SER A 57 23.97 30.77 0.54
CA SER A 57 24.15 32.09 1.20
C SER A 57 24.90 31.96 2.53
N THR A 58 26.16 32.38 2.53
CA THR A 58 26.81 33.28 3.51
C THR A 58 28.34 33.19 3.35
N ASP A 59 28.87 33.79 2.27
CA ASP A 59 30.00 34.71 2.41
C ASP A 59 30.27 35.46 1.10
N LYS A 60 30.73 36.70 1.25
CA LYS A 60 30.84 37.74 0.23
C LYS A 60 31.58 37.28 -1.04
N CYS A 61 30.86 37.15 -2.15
CA CYS A 61 31.48 37.19 -3.48
C CYS A 61 31.84 38.65 -3.82
N ILE A 62 33.02 39.11 -3.38
CA ILE A 62 33.74 40.21 -4.00
C ILE A 62 34.74 39.59 -4.97
N SER A 63 34.32 39.40 -6.21
CA SER A 63 35.12 39.40 -7.45
C SER A 63 34.37 38.60 -8.50
N GLY A 64 34.22 39.19 -9.69
CA GLY A 64 33.49 38.61 -10.81
C GLY A 64 34.11 37.31 -11.29
N GLN A 65 33.55 36.20 -10.85
CA GLN A 65 33.62 34.90 -11.51
C GLN A 65 32.20 34.33 -11.55
N GLN A 66 31.79 33.87 -12.73
CA GLN A 66 30.46 33.32 -12.99
C GLN A 66 30.13 32.24 -11.97
N CYS A 67 29.09 32.46 -11.16
CA CYS A 67 28.51 31.39 -10.34
C CYS A 67 27.96 30.32 -11.29
N ASN A 68 28.48 29.10 -11.16
CA ASN A 68 27.95 27.94 -11.86
C ASN A 68 26.45 27.82 -11.57
N LYS A 69 25.66 27.99 -12.62
CA LYS A 69 24.20 27.91 -12.58
C LYS A 69 23.81 26.44 -12.31
N GLY A 70 23.40 26.16 -11.07
CA GLY A 70 22.60 25.01 -10.64
C GLY A 70 23.14 23.62 -11.00
N MET A 71 24.00 23.04 -10.15
CA MET A 71 24.32 21.62 -10.25
C MET A 71 23.12 20.81 -9.74
N MET A 72 22.34 20.23 -10.65
CA MET A 72 21.12 19.48 -10.31
C MET A 72 21.44 18.14 -9.66
N SER A 73 20.67 17.76 -8.64
CA SER A 73 20.85 16.48 -7.94
C SER A 73 20.56 15.30 -8.86
N SER A 74 21.42 14.28 -8.81
CA SER A 74 21.19 12.98 -9.46
C SER A 74 20.41 12.00 -8.57
N LEU A 75 19.89 12.47 -7.42
CA LEU A 75 19.27 11.62 -6.42
C LEU A 75 18.03 10.92 -6.99
N SER A 76 18.12 9.60 -7.13
CA SER A 76 17.05 8.74 -7.59
C SER A 76 16.25 8.12 -6.44
N MET A 77 16.87 7.94 -5.27
CA MET A 77 16.25 7.27 -4.12
C MET A 77 16.52 8.02 -2.82
N LEU A 78 15.44 8.33 -2.10
CA LEU A 78 15.46 8.90 -0.77
C LEU A 78 14.73 7.97 0.20
N SER A 79 15.44 7.46 1.21
CA SER A 79 14.85 6.64 2.28
C SER A 79 15.15 7.27 3.64
N ILE A 80 14.11 7.55 4.42
CA ILE A 80 14.18 8.14 5.75
C ILE A 80 13.41 7.25 6.72
N ARG A 81 14.10 6.60 7.65
CA ARG A 81 13.50 5.58 8.52
C ARG A 81 13.83 5.82 9.98
N ARG A 82 12.83 5.67 10.84
CA ARG A 82 12.98 5.71 12.30
C ARG A 82 13.71 6.97 12.78
N CYS A 83 13.44 8.14 12.22
CA CYS A 83 14.05 9.41 12.63
C CYS A 83 13.16 10.11 13.68
N PRO A 84 13.39 9.91 14.99
CA PRO A 84 12.39 10.22 16.04
C PRO A 84 12.26 11.72 16.36
N LYS A 85 13.16 12.55 15.82
CA LYS A 85 13.16 14.00 15.99
C LYS A 85 12.70 14.76 14.75
N LEU A 86 12.45 14.06 13.65
CA LEU A 86 12.11 14.68 12.37
C LEU A 86 10.69 15.25 12.43
N GLU A 87 10.57 16.55 12.27
CA GLU A 87 9.32 17.31 12.38
C GLU A 87 8.80 17.73 10.99
N THR A 88 9.69 18.05 10.04
CA THR A 88 9.29 18.52 8.71
C THR A 88 10.21 18.03 7.60
N LEU A 89 9.61 17.80 6.42
CA LEU A 89 10.29 17.55 5.15
C LEU A 89 9.81 18.52 4.07
N ALA A 90 9.29 19.69 4.44
CA ALA A 90 8.81 20.71 3.50
C ALA A 90 9.90 21.18 2.51
N GLN A 91 11.18 20.93 2.81
CA GLN A 91 12.32 21.28 1.97
C GLN A 91 12.49 20.35 0.77
N LEU A 92 11.79 19.20 0.74
CA LEU A 92 11.76 18.34 -0.45
C LEU A 92 11.06 19.12 -1.58
N SER A 93 11.82 19.50 -2.60
CA SER A 93 11.29 20.21 -3.75
C SER A 93 11.64 19.49 -5.05
N PRO A 94 10.75 19.50 -6.05
CA PRO A 94 11.03 18.97 -7.38
C PRO A 94 12.25 19.66 -8.04
N HIS A 95 12.45 20.95 -7.75
CA HIS A 95 13.58 21.72 -8.25
C HIS A 95 14.93 21.20 -7.74
N HIS A 96 14.99 20.76 -6.49
CA HIS A 96 16.21 20.20 -5.90
C HIS A 96 16.38 18.71 -6.18
N LEU A 97 15.29 18.00 -6.47
CA LEU A 97 15.24 16.56 -6.67
C LEU A 97 14.62 16.20 -8.04
N PRO A 98 15.16 16.70 -9.16
CA PRO A 98 14.51 16.56 -10.46
C PRO A 98 14.53 15.14 -11.02
N ALA A 99 15.34 14.22 -10.46
CA ALA A 99 15.50 12.85 -10.94
C ALA A 99 15.00 11.78 -9.96
N VAL A 100 14.32 12.17 -8.88
CA VAL A 100 13.91 11.21 -7.84
C VAL A 100 12.83 10.27 -8.35
N LYS A 101 13.05 8.97 -8.14
CA LYS A 101 12.15 7.89 -8.54
C LYS A 101 11.51 7.18 -7.35
N SER A 102 12.13 7.25 -6.18
CA SER A 102 11.67 6.57 -4.98
C SER A 102 11.83 7.44 -3.74
N ILE A 103 10.72 7.64 -3.02
CA ILE A 103 10.67 8.29 -1.72
C ILE A 103 10.04 7.31 -0.73
N CYS A 104 10.77 6.97 0.32
CA CYS A 104 10.34 6.07 1.37
C CYS A 104 10.54 6.75 2.72
N ILE A 105 9.46 6.92 3.50
CA ILE A 105 9.46 7.58 4.80
C ILE A 105 8.76 6.66 5.79
N GLU A 106 9.51 6.13 6.76
CA GLU A 106 9.00 5.12 7.69
C GLU A 106 9.27 5.49 9.14
N HIS A 107 8.31 5.22 10.03
CA HIS A 107 8.45 5.33 11.48
C HIS A 107 8.98 6.71 11.95
N CYS A 108 8.58 7.79 11.28
CA CYS A 108 8.94 9.15 11.63
C CYS A 108 7.82 9.78 12.46
N THR A 109 7.71 9.35 13.72
CA THR A 109 6.53 9.60 14.55
C THR A 109 6.29 11.07 14.92
N LYS A 110 7.28 11.96 14.81
CA LYS A 110 7.13 13.40 15.04
C LYS A 110 6.90 14.21 13.76
N LEU A 111 6.83 13.57 12.60
CA LEU A 111 6.68 14.24 11.32
C LEU A 111 5.27 14.84 11.22
N VAL A 112 5.21 16.17 11.06
CA VAL A 112 3.97 16.95 10.95
C VAL A 112 3.82 17.64 9.60
N SER A 113 4.80 17.54 8.70
CA SER A 113 4.80 18.29 7.45
C SER A 113 5.54 17.57 6.32
N LEU A 114 4.84 17.42 5.19
CA LEU A 114 5.32 16.93 3.90
C LEU A 114 4.88 17.91 2.80
N PRO A 115 5.65 18.06 1.70
CA PRO A 115 5.29 18.93 0.58
C PRO A 115 4.35 18.20 -0.39
N VAL A 116 3.22 17.71 0.12
CA VAL A 116 2.25 16.90 -0.63
C VAL A 116 1.51 17.67 -1.72
N GLU A 117 1.58 19.00 -1.69
CA GLU A 117 1.03 19.88 -2.72
C GLU A 117 1.91 19.93 -3.98
N SER A 118 3.23 19.75 -3.82
CA SER A 118 4.20 19.74 -4.92
C SER A 118 4.59 18.34 -5.37
N PHE A 119 4.05 17.29 -4.75
CA PHE A 119 4.29 15.90 -5.16
C PHE A 119 3.92 15.67 -6.63
N GLY A 120 2.89 16.34 -7.15
CA GLY A 120 2.50 16.27 -8.56
C GLY A 120 3.58 16.69 -9.56
N ASP A 121 4.55 17.49 -9.14
CA ASP A 121 5.65 17.99 -9.99
C ASP A 121 6.85 17.03 -10.03
N PHE A 122 6.87 15.97 -9.22
CA PHE A 122 7.90 14.95 -9.26
C PHE A 122 7.62 13.96 -10.40
N VAL A 123 7.83 14.42 -11.64
CA VAL A 123 7.43 13.71 -12.87
C VAL A 123 8.04 12.31 -13.03
N PHE A 124 9.15 12.00 -12.36
CA PHE A 124 9.79 10.68 -12.40
C PHE A 124 9.53 9.81 -11.16
N LEU A 125 8.73 10.26 -10.20
CA LEU A 125 8.47 9.51 -8.97
C LEU A 125 7.62 8.28 -9.25
N GLU A 126 8.22 7.10 -9.14
CA GLU A 126 7.58 5.80 -9.39
C GLU A 126 7.12 5.10 -8.10
N PHE A 127 7.81 5.35 -6.98
CA PHE A 127 7.56 4.69 -5.69
C PHE A 127 7.42 5.71 -4.57
N LEU A 128 6.27 5.71 -3.88
CA LEU A 128 6.03 6.55 -2.70
C LEU A 128 5.49 5.69 -1.56
N ASP A 129 6.29 5.55 -0.50
CA ASP A 129 5.90 4.82 0.70
C ASP A 129 5.96 5.77 1.91
N ILE A 130 4.83 5.92 2.61
CA ILE A 130 4.70 6.68 3.86
C ILE A 130 4.09 5.75 4.91
N ILE A 131 4.91 5.32 5.86
CA ILE A 131 4.60 4.27 6.82
C ILE A 131 4.85 4.80 8.24
N ASP A 132 3.94 4.55 9.17
CA ASP A 132 4.07 4.93 10.59
C ASP A 132 4.47 6.40 10.80
N CYS A 133 3.73 7.29 10.14
CA CYS A 133 3.83 8.75 10.26
C CYS A 133 2.49 9.34 10.75
N PRO A 134 2.08 9.05 12.01
CA PRO A 134 0.71 9.25 12.48
C PRO A 134 0.31 10.72 12.67
N ASN A 135 1.28 11.63 12.79
CA ASN A 135 1.04 13.04 13.08
C ASN A 135 0.90 13.93 11.83
N LEU A 136 0.83 13.33 10.64
CA LEU A 136 0.62 14.08 9.41
C LEU A 136 -0.80 14.69 9.38
N PRO A 137 -0.91 16.03 9.25
CA PRO A 137 -2.18 16.71 9.23
C PRO A 137 -2.91 16.46 7.91
N ARG A 138 -4.20 16.83 7.88
CA ARG A 138 -4.97 16.80 6.63
C ARG A 138 -4.42 17.89 5.70
N PRO A 139 -3.97 17.56 4.48
CA PRO A 139 -3.57 18.59 3.53
C PRO A 139 -4.79 19.30 2.94
N GLU A 140 -4.65 20.58 2.60
CA GLU A 140 -5.67 21.32 1.85
C GLU A 140 -5.87 20.71 0.46
N LYS A 141 -4.75 20.36 -0.19
CA LYS A 141 -4.72 19.64 -1.46
C LYS A 141 -3.56 18.63 -1.43
N MET A 142 -3.81 17.42 -1.93
CA MET A 142 -2.74 16.47 -2.22
C MET A 142 -2.78 16.18 -3.72
N VAL A 143 -1.60 16.20 -4.35
CA VAL A 143 -1.46 15.87 -5.77
C VAL A 143 -0.33 14.86 -5.89
N LEU A 144 -0.60 13.75 -6.57
CA LEU A 144 0.40 12.73 -6.86
C LEU A 144 0.70 12.72 -8.37
N PRO A 145 1.95 12.50 -8.79
CA PRO A 145 2.32 12.46 -10.20
C PRO A 145 1.79 11.17 -10.85
N SER A 146 1.42 11.24 -12.12
CA SER A 146 0.86 10.08 -12.85
C SER A 146 1.86 8.95 -13.08
N SER A 147 3.16 9.20 -12.86
CA SER A 147 4.24 8.21 -12.99
C SER A 147 4.33 7.22 -11.83
N ILE A 148 3.56 7.41 -10.75
CA ILE A 148 3.55 6.48 -9.62
C ILE A 148 3.07 5.09 -10.06
N LYS A 149 3.91 4.09 -9.77
CA LYS A 149 3.63 2.66 -9.97
C LYS A 149 3.34 1.95 -8.66
N ARG A 150 3.85 2.46 -7.53
CA ARG A 150 3.62 1.94 -6.18
C ARG A 150 3.32 3.05 -5.21
N LEU A 151 2.22 2.89 -4.48
CA LEU A 151 1.83 3.77 -3.39
C LEU A 151 1.52 2.94 -2.14
N THR A 152 2.23 3.24 -1.04
CA THR A 152 1.94 2.69 0.29
C THR A 152 1.63 3.82 1.24
N LEU A 153 0.43 3.80 1.82
CA LEU A 153 0.02 4.66 2.93
C LEU A 153 -0.37 3.76 4.11
N ASP A 154 0.50 3.72 5.11
CA ASP A 154 0.30 2.93 6.33
C ASP A 154 0.44 3.84 7.55
N SER A 155 -0.59 3.91 8.39
CA SER A 155 -0.55 4.66 9.65
C SER A 155 -0.08 6.12 9.45
N CYS A 156 -0.55 6.76 8.39
CA CYS A 156 -0.09 8.06 7.90
C CYS A 156 -0.97 9.25 8.36
N GLY A 157 -1.62 9.13 9.53
CA GLY A 157 -2.45 10.19 10.11
C GLY A 157 -3.66 10.55 9.23
N TYR A 158 -3.83 11.85 8.96
CA TYR A 158 -4.96 12.36 8.17
C TYR A 158 -4.71 12.35 6.65
N LEU A 159 -3.51 11.95 6.20
CA LEU A 159 -3.15 11.97 4.78
C LEU A 159 -4.06 11.08 3.94
N GLY A 160 -4.43 9.92 4.48
CA GLY A 160 -5.34 8.97 3.81
C GLY A 160 -6.69 9.58 3.43
N LYS A 161 -7.17 10.61 4.15
CA LYS A 161 -8.44 11.28 3.83
C LYS A 161 -8.46 11.92 2.45
N SER A 162 -7.31 12.38 1.96
CA SER A 162 -7.19 13.03 0.65
C SER A 162 -6.89 12.04 -0.48
N LEU A 163 -6.60 10.77 -0.16
CA LEU A 163 -6.18 9.75 -1.12
C LEU A 163 -7.17 9.55 -2.29
N PRO A 164 -8.51 9.41 -2.08
CA PRO A 164 -9.44 9.13 -3.17
C PRO A 164 -9.36 10.17 -4.30
N GLY A 165 -9.18 11.45 -3.96
CA GLY A 165 -9.07 12.53 -4.94
C GLY A 165 -7.75 12.54 -5.74
N CYS A 166 -6.70 11.88 -5.23
CA CYS A 166 -5.41 11.79 -5.91
C CYS A 166 -5.32 10.58 -6.84
N LEU A 167 -5.97 9.47 -6.45
CA LEU A 167 -5.90 8.20 -7.17
C LEU A 167 -6.46 8.29 -8.61
N GLN A 168 -7.39 9.21 -8.88
CA GLN A 168 -7.97 9.39 -10.23
C GLN A 168 -6.95 9.75 -11.32
N TYR A 169 -5.73 10.16 -10.95
CA TYR A 169 -4.67 10.55 -11.89
C TYR A 169 -3.60 9.47 -12.09
N LEU A 170 -3.71 8.32 -11.43
CA LEU A 170 -2.64 7.32 -11.34
C LEU A 170 -2.89 6.11 -12.26
N SER A 171 -2.91 6.32 -13.58
CA SER A 171 -3.19 5.26 -14.55
C SER A 171 -2.18 4.12 -14.57
N ASP A 172 -0.93 4.42 -14.20
CA ASP A 172 0.20 3.49 -14.22
C ASP A 172 0.42 2.77 -12.88
N LEU A 173 -0.45 3.03 -11.89
CA LEU A 173 -0.36 2.44 -10.55
C LEU A 173 -0.56 0.93 -10.63
N MET A 174 0.43 0.16 -10.20
CA MET A 174 0.42 -1.31 -10.21
C MET A 174 0.20 -1.90 -8.82
N TYR A 175 0.60 -1.17 -7.76
CA TYR A 175 0.53 -1.61 -6.38
C TYR A 175 -0.01 -0.48 -5.50
N LEU A 176 -1.08 -0.77 -4.76
CA LEU A 176 -1.67 0.14 -3.78
C LEU A 176 -1.83 -0.59 -2.45
N ASN A 177 -1.18 -0.09 -1.40
CA ASN A 177 -1.34 -0.56 -0.04
C ASN A 177 -1.86 0.58 0.85
N ILE A 178 -3.01 0.34 1.49
CA ILE A 178 -3.69 1.24 2.40
C ILE A 178 -3.87 0.48 3.71
N CYS A 179 -3.11 0.85 4.73
CA CYS A 179 -3.12 0.19 6.03
C CYS A 179 -3.35 1.22 7.14
N CYS A 180 -4.12 0.86 8.17
CA CYS A 180 -4.28 1.68 9.37
C CYS A 180 -4.68 3.14 9.08
N CYS A 181 -5.60 3.35 8.11
CA CYS A 181 -6.04 4.66 7.65
C CYS A 181 -7.48 4.97 8.13
N PRO A 182 -7.68 5.53 9.35
CA PRO A 182 -9.00 5.64 9.99
C PRO A 182 -9.92 6.71 9.40
N HIS A 183 -9.46 7.46 8.39
CA HIS A 183 -10.20 8.58 7.79
C HIS A 183 -10.65 8.30 6.35
N ILE A 184 -10.35 7.13 5.80
CA ILE A 184 -10.86 6.71 4.49
C ILE A 184 -12.26 6.12 4.70
N GLU A 185 -13.25 6.73 4.04
CA GLU A 185 -14.66 6.34 4.17
C GLU A 185 -15.15 5.54 2.96
N SER A 186 -14.63 5.84 1.77
CA SER A 186 -14.96 5.11 0.54
C SER A 186 -13.85 5.19 -0.50
N LEU A 187 -13.77 4.16 -1.33
CA LEU A 187 -13.07 4.16 -2.61
C LEU A 187 -14.09 3.73 -3.66
N THR A 188 -14.46 4.61 -4.58
CA THR A 188 -15.60 4.41 -5.49
C THR A 188 -15.15 4.13 -6.92
N GLY A 189 -16.10 3.72 -7.77
CA GLY A 189 -15.85 3.41 -9.18
C GLY A 189 -15.22 4.57 -9.96
N GLN A 190 -15.53 5.83 -9.63
CA GLN A 190 -14.85 6.98 -10.24
C GLN A 190 -13.33 6.92 -10.06
N VAL A 191 -12.85 6.40 -8.93
CA VAL A 191 -11.42 6.21 -8.68
C VAL A 191 -10.92 4.97 -9.44
N PHE A 192 -11.58 3.83 -9.30
CA PHE A 192 -11.10 2.56 -9.86
C PHE A 192 -11.08 2.52 -11.40
N HIS A 193 -11.96 3.25 -12.09
CA HIS A 193 -11.95 3.34 -13.56
C HIS A 193 -10.63 3.89 -14.15
N HIS A 194 -9.86 4.64 -13.35
CA HIS A 194 -8.58 5.19 -13.75
C HIS A 194 -7.42 4.22 -13.46
N LEU A 195 -7.55 3.32 -12.49
CA LEU A 195 -6.49 2.43 -12.00
C LEU A 195 -6.37 1.14 -12.84
N ARG A 196 -6.31 1.26 -14.17
CA ARG A 196 -6.35 0.12 -15.10
C ARG A 196 -5.12 -0.78 -15.05
N ALA A 197 -3.98 -0.27 -14.59
CA ALA A 197 -2.75 -1.05 -14.43
C ALA A 197 -2.63 -1.75 -13.07
N LEU A 198 -3.58 -1.54 -12.15
CA LEU A 198 -3.48 -2.01 -10.78
C LEU A 198 -3.54 -3.54 -10.72
N LYS A 199 -2.50 -4.15 -10.17
CA LYS A 199 -2.35 -5.60 -10.02
C LYS A 199 -2.56 -6.05 -8.59
N CYS A 200 -2.13 -5.25 -7.63
CA CYS A 200 -2.19 -5.60 -6.21
C CYS A 200 -2.85 -4.47 -5.42
N LEU A 201 -3.94 -4.80 -4.72
CA LEU A 201 -4.66 -3.90 -3.83
C LEU A 201 -4.72 -4.50 -2.43
N TYR A 202 -4.08 -3.85 -1.47
CA TYR A 202 -4.13 -4.23 -0.05
C TYR A 202 -4.81 -3.13 0.73
N ILE A 203 -5.86 -3.50 1.46
CA ILE A 203 -6.62 -2.62 2.33
C ILE A 203 -6.73 -3.31 3.68
N SER A 204 -6.17 -2.71 4.72
CA SER A 204 -6.21 -3.28 6.07
C SER A 204 -6.45 -2.23 7.14
N GLU A 205 -7.14 -2.62 8.21
CA GLU A 205 -7.32 -1.79 9.41
C GLU A 205 -7.87 -0.38 9.10
N CYS A 206 -8.85 -0.30 8.18
CA CYS A 206 -9.52 0.93 7.79
C CYS A 206 -10.94 0.95 8.39
N PRO A 207 -11.10 1.35 9.67
CA PRO A 207 -12.35 1.15 10.41
C PRO A 207 -13.55 1.93 9.86
N LYS A 208 -13.34 3.04 9.14
CA LYS A 208 -14.43 3.86 8.58
C LYS A 208 -14.78 3.54 7.14
N LEU A 209 -14.06 2.63 6.49
CA LEU A 209 -14.28 2.27 5.11
C LEU A 209 -15.62 1.52 4.97
N ARG A 210 -16.51 2.04 4.13
CA ARG A 210 -17.90 1.57 3.97
C ARG A 210 -18.22 1.05 2.57
N SER A 211 -17.40 1.39 1.58
CA SER A 211 -17.66 1.00 0.19
C SER A 211 -16.38 0.90 -0.61
N LEU A 212 -16.33 -0.16 -1.42
CA LEU A 212 -15.37 -0.41 -2.48
C LEU A 212 -16.11 -0.60 -3.82
N SER A 213 -17.17 0.19 -4.04
CA SER A 213 -17.95 0.09 -5.27
C SER A 213 -17.10 0.36 -6.51
N GLY A 214 -17.31 -0.39 -7.60
CA GLY A 214 -16.54 -0.24 -8.82
C GLY A 214 -15.23 -1.05 -8.88
N LEU A 215 -15.01 -2.00 -7.97
CA LEU A 215 -13.85 -2.91 -8.01
C LEU A 215 -13.77 -3.68 -9.34
N GLU A 216 -14.90 -3.96 -9.97
CA GLU A 216 -15.01 -4.59 -11.29
C GLU A 216 -14.34 -3.77 -12.42
N ALA A 217 -14.06 -2.47 -12.18
CA ALA A 217 -13.31 -1.65 -13.12
C ALA A 217 -11.81 -2.00 -13.17
N LEU A 218 -11.27 -2.72 -12.16
CA LEU A 218 -9.86 -3.05 -12.02
C LEU A 218 -9.46 -4.29 -12.84
N THR A 219 -9.54 -4.19 -14.16
CA THR A 219 -9.36 -5.34 -15.07
C THR A 219 -8.03 -6.07 -14.99
N SER A 220 -6.99 -5.42 -14.45
CA SER A 220 -5.64 -6.01 -14.30
C SER A 220 -5.39 -6.57 -12.90
N LEU A 221 -6.38 -6.52 -11.99
CA LEU A 221 -6.21 -6.92 -10.60
C LEU A 221 -5.95 -8.42 -10.51
N GLN A 222 -4.87 -8.78 -9.83
CA GLN A 222 -4.40 -10.14 -9.62
C GLN A 222 -4.49 -10.52 -8.14
N GLU A 223 -4.23 -9.57 -7.25
CA GLU A 223 -4.24 -9.77 -5.81
C GLU A 223 -5.09 -8.71 -5.11
N LEU A 224 -6.05 -9.15 -4.31
CA LEU A 224 -6.88 -8.32 -3.45
C LEU A 224 -6.78 -8.81 -2.01
N THR A 225 -6.46 -7.92 -1.09
CA THR A 225 -6.49 -8.20 0.35
C THR A 225 -7.35 -7.16 1.06
N ILE A 226 -8.35 -7.61 1.82
CA ILE A 226 -9.22 -6.76 2.63
C ILE A 226 -9.28 -7.33 4.05
N LEU A 227 -8.64 -6.68 5.01
CA LEU A 227 -8.57 -7.15 6.40
C LEU A 227 -9.04 -6.06 7.36
N LYS A 228 -9.71 -6.44 8.45
CA LYS A 228 -10.04 -5.58 9.59
C LYS A 228 -10.76 -4.29 9.18
N CYS A 229 -11.70 -4.42 8.23
CA CYS A 229 -12.54 -3.33 7.69
C CYS A 229 -14.03 -3.58 8.02
N PRO A 230 -14.46 -3.40 9.29
CA PRO A 230 -15.75 -3.90 9.78
C PRO A 230 -16.97 -3.28 9.12
N HIS A 231 -16.97 -1.97 8.84
CA HIS A 231 -18.13 -1.28 8.27
C HIS A 231 -18.34 -1.52 6.76
N LEU A 232 -17.42 -2.21 6.09
CA LEU A 232 -17.55 -2.52 4.66
C LEU A 232 -18.68 -3.53 4.42
N ALA A 233 -18.82 -4.54 5.28
CA ALA A 233 -19.88 -5.54 5.18
C ALA A 233 -21.29 -4.99 5.49
N GLU A 234 -21.39 -3.86 6.19
CA GLU A 234 -22.66 -3.32 6.69
C GLU A 234 -23.32 -2.29 5.76
N SER A 235 -22.54 -1.67 4.87
CA SER A 235 -22.89 -0.36 4.30
C SER A 235 -22.86 -0.28 2.77
N GLU A 236 -22.51 -1.34 2.05
CA GLU A 236 -22.49 -1.29 0.59
C GLU A 236 -23.94 -1.32 0.04
N SER A 237 -24.44 -0.15 -0.30
CA SER A 237 -25.70 -0.01 -1.04
C SER A 237 -25.51 -0.56 -2.46
N PHE A 238 -26.45 -1.41 -2.91
CA PHE A 238 -26.55 -1.83 -4.30
C PHE A 238 -26.43 -0.63 -5.24
N SER A 239 -25.35 -0.58 -6.02
CA SER A 239 -25.30 0.23 -7.23
C SER A 239 -25.49 -0.70 -8.40
N ASP A 240 -26.57 -0.51 -9.15
CA ASP A 240 -26.78 -1.13 -10.46
C ASP A 240 -25.68 -0.64 -11.41
N THR A 241 -24.54 -1.31 -11.42
CA THR A 241 -23.54 -1.14 -12.45
C THR A 241 -23.83 -2.15 -13.54
N GLU A 242 -24.12 -1.66 -14.76
CA GLU A 242 -24.35 -2.49 -15.93
C GLU A 242 -23.25 -3.56 -16.04
N GLU A 243 -23.68 -4.83 -16.06
CA GLU A 243 -22.84 -6.01 -16.23
C GLU A 243 -22.14 -5.98 -17.59
N GLN A 244 -21.03 -5.26 -17.69
CA GLN A 244 -20.08 -5.51 -18.75
C GLN A 244 -19.20 -6.68 -18.29
N GLN A 245 -19.60 -7.89 -18.69
CA GLN A 245 -18.82 -9.11 -18.51
C GLN A 245 -17.42 -8.89 -19.10
N LYS A 246 -16.48 -8.54 -18.24
CA LYS A 246 -15.08 -8.30 -18.61
C LYS A 246 -14.25 -9.33 -17.87
N ASP A 247 -13.43 -10.05 -18.61
CA ASP A 247 -12.57 -11.08 -18.04
C ASP A 247 -11.64 -10.43 -17.01
N MET A 248 -11.87 -10.76 -15.74
CA MET A 248 -11.04 -10.36 -14.62
C MET A 248 -10.00 -11.45 -14.34
N LEU A 249 -8.79 -11.03 -13.98
CA LEU A 249 -7.65 -11.92 -13.76
C LEU A 249 -7.32 -12.12 -12.28
N LEU A 250 -8.31 -12.01 -11.38
CA LEU A 250 -8.07 -12.13 -9.94
C LEU A 250 -7.57 -13.54 -9.61
N LEU A 251 -6.33 -13.63 -9.14
CA LEU A 251 -5.68 -14.90 -8.79
C LEU A 251 -5.76 -15.17 -7.28
N GLN A 252 -5.69 -14.12 -6.47
CA GLN A 252 -5.63 -14.22 -5.01
C GLN A 252 -6.58 -13.23 -4.37
N LEU A 253 -7.45 -13.73 -3.50
CA LEU A 253 -8.23 -12.95 -2.56
C LEU A 253 -7.89 -13.37 -1.14
N THR A 254 -7.59 -12.39 -0.30
CA THR A 254 -7.35 -12.58 1.14
C THR A 254 -8.31 -11.71 1.93
N ILE A 255 -9.09 -12.31 2.82
CA ILE A 255 -10.07 -11.61 3.67
C ILE A 255 -10.06 -12.14 5.09
N ASP A 256 -10.52 -11.36 6.06
CA ASP A 256 -10.72 -11.81 7.45
C ASP A 256 -12.20 -11.99 7.80
N ASN A 257 -13.10 -11.49 6.95
CA ASN A 257 -14.54 -11.55 7.14
C ASN A 257 -15.23 -12.13 5.89
N THR A 258 -15.77 -13.34 6.00
CA THR A 258 -16.44 -14.05 4.91
C THR A 258 -17.71 -13.37 4.41
N ALA A 259 -18.37 -12.54 5.23
CA ALA A 259 -19.53 -11.75 4.81
C ALA A 259 -19.18 -10.79 3.66
N LEU A 260 -17.90 -10.40 3.52
CA LEU A 260 -17.45 -9.56 2.40
C LEU A 260 -17.72 -10.21 1.04
N LEU A 261 -17.69 -11.54 0.95
CA LEU A 261 -17.93 -12.26 -0.31
C LEU A 261 -19.37 -12.10 -0.83
N GLN A 262 -20.31 -11.70 0.03
CA GLN A 262 -21.70 -11.43 -0.36
C GLN A 262 -21.89 -10.02 -0.93
N LEU A 263 -20.91 -9.14 -0.75
CA LEU A 263 -20.95 -7.80 -1.30
C LEU A 263 -20.99 -7.86 -2.83
N PRO A 264 -21.89 -7.12 -3.51
CA PRO A 264 -21.98 -7.14 -4.97
C PRO A 264 -20.64 -6.88 -5.65
N SER A 265 -19.86 -5.93 -5.13
CA SER A 265 -18.55 -5.56 -5.69
C SER A 265 -17.50 -6.67 -5.61
N LEU A 266 -17.58 -7.56 -4.60
CA LEU A 266 -16.72 -8.75 -4.55
C LEU A 266 -17.35 -9.93 -5.30
N ARG A 267 -18.66 -10.16 -5.14
CA ARG A 267 -19.41 -11.25 -5.81
C ARG A 267 -19.18 -11.25 -7.32
N ASN A 268 -19.19 -10.07 -7.93
CA ASN A 268 -18.96 -9.90 -9.37
C ASN A 268 -17.53 -10.30 -9.82
N LEU A 269 -16.54 -10.24 -8.92
CA LEU A 269 -15.18 -10.68 -9.21
C LEU A 269 -15.10 -12.21 -9.40
N PHE A 270 -15.94 -12.97 -8.69
CA PHE A 270 -15.99 -14.43 -8.81
C PHE A 270 -16.76 -14.88 -10.05
N SER A 271 -17.89 -14.21 -10.36
CA SER A 271 -18.74 -14.53 -11.51
C SER A 271 -18.04 -14.32 -12.85
N SER A 272 -17.09 -13.37 -12.91
CA SER A 272 -16.33 -13.03 -14.12
C SER A 272 -15.10 -13.91 -14.34
N SER A 273 -14.55 -14.53 -13.30
CA SER A 273 -13.35 -15.38 -13.37
C SER A 273 -13.67 -16.82 -13.80
N LEU A 274 -14.22 -17.02 -14.99
CA LEU A 274 -14.66 -18.33 -15.48
C LEU A 274 -13.51 -19.27 -15.90
N ASN A 275 -12.31 -18.75 -16.16
CA ASN A 275 -11.21 -19.52 -16.77
C ASN A 275 -9.90 -19.53 -15.95
N HIS A 276 -9.84 -18.85 -14.81
CA HIS A 276 -8.61 -18.69 -14.03
C HIS A 276 -8.70 -19.33 -12.64
N SER A 277 -7.54 -19.78 -12.13
CA SER A 277 -7.41 -20.35 -10.80
C SER A 277 -7.55 -19.24 -9.77
N LEU A 278 -8.67 -19.23 -9.04
CA LEU A 278 -8.85 -18.35 -7.90
C LEU A 278 -8.39 -19.04 -6.62
N ASN A 279 -7.62 -18.31 -5.82
CA ASN A 279 -7.20 -18.69 -4.49
C ASN A 279 -7.88 -17.78 -3.48
N LEU A 280 -8.52 -18.36 -2.47
CA LEU A 280 -9.14 -17.66 -1.36
C LEU A 280 -8.40 -18.00 -0.07
N ALA A 281 -7.92 -16.99 0.63
CA ALA A 281 -7.37 -17.12 1.97
C ALA A 281 -8.26 -16.36 2.96
N ILE A 282 -8.69 -17.07 4.00
CA ILE A 282 -9.34 -16.49 5.17
C ILE A 282 -8.27 -16.35 6.24
N TRP A 283 -7.87 -15.12 6.58
CA TRP A 283 -6.74 -14.84 7.48
C TRP A 283 -7.22 -14.10 8.73
N GLU A 284 -6.83 -14.58 9.91
CA GLU A 284 -7.02 -13.91 11.21
C GLU A 284 -8.49 -13.66 11.52
N SER A 285 -9.38 -14.46 10.91
CA SER A 285 -10.81 -14.32 11.10
C SER A 285 -11.19 -14.62 12.54
N CYS A 286 -11.96 -13.69 13.10
CA CYS A 286 -12.56 -13.79 14.41
C CYS A 286 -14.04 -14.23 14.33
N GLU A 287 -14.56 -14.54 13.15
CA GLU A 287 -15.95 -14.95 12.95
C GLU A 287 -16.27 -16.26 13.67
N PHE A 288 -17.33 -16.26 14.49
CA PHE A 288 -17.84 -17.49 15.12
C PHE A 288 -18.53 -18.43 14.13
N VAL A 289 -19.18 -17.84 13.13
CA VAL A 289 -19.83 -18.54 12.03
C VAL A 289 -19.30 -17.90 10.76
N MET A 290 -18.53 -18.67 10.00
CA MET A 290 -18.07 -18.26 8.67
C MET A 290 -19.10 -18.64 7.62
N PHE A 291 -19.13 -17.89 6.53
CA PHE A 291 -20.02 -18.09 5.38
C PHE A 291 -21.50 -18.02 5.76
N VAL A 292 -21.86 -17.06 6.61
CA VAL A 292 -23.25 -16.81 7.03
C VAL A 292 -24.10 -16.51 5.80
N GLY A 293 -25.10 -17.36 5.51
CA GLY A 293 -25.96 -17.25 4.33
C GLY A 293 -26.63 -18.60 4.04
N GLU A 294 -27.31 -18.70 2.89
CA GLU A 294 -27.86 -19.97 2.44
C GLU A 294 -26.73 -20.86 1.89
N ASP A 295 -26.59 -22.07 2.43
CA ASP A 295 -25.54 -23.05 2.03
C ASP A 295 -25.56 -23.37 0.52
N GLU A 296 -26.67 -23.10 -0.17
CA GLU A 296 -26.84 -23.33 -1.61
C GLU A 296 -26.15 -22.28 -2.49
N GLU A 297 -25.87 -21.07 -1.99
CA GLU A 297 -25.28 -19.99 -2.80
C GLU A 297 -23.76 -20.10 -2.93
N TRP A 298 -23.06 -20.51 -1.88
CA TRP A 298 -21.60 -20.55 -1.83
C TRP A 298 -20.95 -21.44 -2.88
N PRO A 299 -21.48 -22.65 -3.18
CA PRO A 299 -21.00 -23.47 -4.29
C PRO A 299 -21.05 -22.75 -5.65
N GLN A 300 -22.03 -21.87 -5.86
CA GLN A 300 -22.16 -21.12 -7.12
C GLN A 300 -21.18 -19.96 -7.18
N ILE A 301 -21.01 -19.24 -6.08
CA ILE A 301 -20.06 -18.12 -5.98
C ILE A 301 -18.62 -18.62 -6.13
N LEU A 302 -18.27 -19.73 -5.47
CA LEU A 302 -16.89 -20.23 -5.37
C LEU A 302 -16.60 -21.41 -6.31
N LYS A 303 -17.40 -21.62 -7.36
CA LYS A 303 -17.28 -22.78 -8.27
C LYS A 303 -15.92 -22.93 -8.96
N THR A 304 -15.19 -21.83 -9.15
CA THR A 304 -13.88 -21.78 -9.82
C THR A 304 -12.70 -21.82 -8.85
N LEU A 305 -12.97 -21.88 -7.54
CA LEU A 305 -11.97 -21.86 -6.49
C LEU A 305 -11.09 -23.10 -6.58
N ARG A 306 -9.76 -22.90 -6.59
CA ARG A 306 -8.78 -23.99 -6.61
C ARG A 306 -8.05 -24.17 -5.30
N VAL A 307 -7.81 -23.08 -4.59
CA VAL A 307 -7.11 -23.08 -3.31
C VAL A 307 -7.98 -22.38 -2.28
N LEU A 308 -8.25 -23.05 -1.18
CA LEU A 308 -8.87 -22.47 0.00
C LEU A 308 -7.89 -22.59 1.17
N SER A 309 -7.54 -21.48 1.79
CA SER A 309 -6.69 -21.43 2.99
C SER A 309 -7.46 -20.81 4.15
N PHE A 310 -7.32 -21.39 5.34
CA PHE A 310 -7.71 -20.78 6.60
C PHE A 310 -6.45 -20.60 7.44
N GLU A 311 -6.13 -19.37 7.80
CA GLU A 311 -4.87 -19.01 8.46
C GLU A 311 -5.15 -18.24 9.74
N SER A 312 -4.72 -18.75 10.88
CA SER A 312 -4.90 -18.09 12.18
C SER A 312 -6.37 -17.79 12.53
N CYS A 313 -7.31 -18.64 12.10
CA CYS A 313 -8.73 -18.47 12.36
C CYS A 313 -9.10 -18.99 13.77
N ALA A 314 -9.21 -18.07 14.73
CA ALA A 314 -9.35 -18.41 16.14
C ALA A 314 -10.62 -19.22 16.49
N ASN A 315 -11.71 -18.98 15.76
CA ASN A 315 -13.04 -19.55 16.07
C ASN A 315 -13.51 -20.64 15.08
N LEU A 316 -12.67 -21.04 14.12
CA LEU A 316 -13.04 -22.06 13.14
C LEU A 316 -13.17 -23.44 13.80
N LYS A 317 -14.40 -23.93 13.95
CA LYS A 317 -14.69 -25.24 14.59
C LYS A 317 -14.91 -26.38 13.61
N SER A 318 -15.48 -26.08 12.45
CA SER A 318 -15.78 -27.07 11.42
C SER A 318 -15.74 -26.41 10.05
N LEU A 319 -15.42 -27.20 9.03
CA LEU A 319 -15.52 -26.75 7.65
C LEU A 319 -16.99 -26.68 7.20
N PRO A 320 -17.33 -25.78 6.26
CA PRO A 320 -18.68 -25.69 5.71
C PRO A 320 -19.09 -26.98 4.99
N SER A 321 -20.36 -27.37 5.12
CA SER A 321 -20.94 -28.58 4.51
C SER A 321 -20.87 -28.53 2.98
N TRP A 322 -21.10 -27.35 2.39
CA TRP A 322 -21.11 -27.11 0.96
C TRP A 322 -19.74 -27.27 0.30
N LEU A 323 -18.66 -27.38 1.07
CA LEU A 323 -17.29 -27.55 0.56
C LEU A 323 -17.16 -28.83 -0.28
N CYS A 324 -17.94 -29.88 0.04
CA CYS A 324 -17.95 -31.14 -0.72
C CYS A 324 -18.48 -30.96 -2.16
N SER A 325 -19.25 -29.90 -2.43
CA SER A 325 -19.82 -29.58 -3.73
C SER A 325 -18.84 -28.83 -4.64
N LEU A 326 -17.70 -28.35 -4.13
CA LEU A 326 -16.71 -27.64 -4.93
C LEU A 326 -15.86 -28.61 -5.77
N THR A 327 -16.26 -28.82 -7.03
CA THR A 327 -15.59 -29.76 -7.95
C THR A 327 -14.27 -29.25 -8.53
N SER A 328 -13.94 -27.97 -8.36
CA SER A 328 -12.68 -27.36 -8.83
C SER A 328 -11.62 -27.26 -7.75
N LEU A 329 -11.95 -27.51 -6.48
CA LEU A 329 -11.05 -27.27 -5.36
C LEU A 329 -9.93 -28.32 -5.35
N GLU A 330 -8.69 -27.87 -5.57
CA GLU A 330 -7.52 -28.73 -5.65
C GLU A 330 -6.71 -28.74 -4.35
N LYS A 331 -6.73 -27.65 -3.59
CA LYS A 331 -5.94 -27.51 -2.36
C LYS A 331 -6.76 -26.91 -1.22
N LEU A 332 -6.66 -27.53 -0.05
CA LEU A 332 -7.22 -27.03 1.20
C LEU A 332 -6.11 -26.95 2.24
N ARG A 333 -5.92 -25.76 2.81
CA ARG A 333 -4.93 -25.51 3.87
C ARG A 333 -5.62 -24.95 5.08
N ILE A 334 -5.27 -25.47 6.25
CA ILE A 334 -5.69 -24.95 7.54
C ILE A 334 -4.44 -24.82 8.39
N CYS A 335 -4.08 -23.59 8.74
CA CYS A 335 -2.87 -23.29 9.50
C CYS A 335 -3.23 -22.50 10.75
N ASN A 336 -2.70 -22.86 11.92
CA ASN A 336 -2.88 -22.13 13.18
C ASN A 336 -4.37 -21.93 13.56
N CYS A 337 -5.19 -22.98 13.43
CA CYS A 337 -6.63 -22.95 13.73
C CYS A 337 -6.95 -23.86 14.93
N PRO A 338 -6.87 -23.36 16.18
CA PRO A 338 -6.75 -24.21 17.38
C PRO A 338 -8.01 -25.00 17.76
N HIS A 339 -9.15 -24.72 17.12
CA HIS A 339 -10.45 -25.30 17.47
C HIS A 339 -11.06 -26.15 16.34
N ILE A 340 -10.36 -26.33 15.22
CA ILE A 340 -10.90 -27.08 14.08
C ILE A 340 -11.04 -28.56 14.40
N ILE A 341 -12.23 -29.10 14.15
CA ILE A 341 -12.47 -30.54 14.16
C ILE A 341 -12.28 -31.03 12.73
N LEU A 342 -11.30 -31.92 12.52
CA LEU A 342 -11.00 -32.48 11.22
C LEU A 342 -12.24 -33.22 10.65
N PRO A 343 -12.59 -32.99 9.37
CA PRO A 343 -13.77 -33.61 8.77
C PRO A 343 -13.63 -35.13 8.69
N GLN A 344 -14.68 -35.88 9.05
CA GLN A 344 -14.74 -37.33 8.89
C GLN A 344 -15.02 -37.71 7.43
N LYS A 345 -14.04 -37.54 6.52
CA LYS A 345 -13.94 -38.01 5.11
C LYS A 345 -15.08 -37.72 4.11
N ALA A 346 -16.35 -37.70 4.50
CA ALA A 346 -17.52 -37.48 3.65
C ALA A 346 -17.79 -36.00 3.30
N ASN A 347 -17.11 -35.06 3.97
CA ASN A 347 -17.36 -33.62 3.84
C ASN A 347 -16.29 -32.89 2.99
N LEU A 348 -15.38 -33.60 2.34
CA LEU A 348 -14.33 -33.02 1.51
C LEU A 348 -14.61 -33.26 0.01
N PRO A 349 -14.27 -32.30 -0.87
CA PRO A 349 -14.48 -32.44 -2.32
C PRO A 349 -13.58 -33.51 -2.93
N THR A 350 -14.07 -34.21 -3.94
CA THR A 350 -13.36 -35.30 -4.62
C THR A 350 -12.22 -34.82 -5.52
N SER A 351 -12.19 -33.53 -5.88
CA SER A 351 -11.16 -32.88 -6.68
C SER A 351 -9.87 -32.58 -5.91
N LEU A 352 -9.89 -32.74 -4.58
CA LEU A 352 -8.81 -32.33 -3.69
C LEU A 352 -7.54 -33.16 -3.94
N LYS A 353 -6.42 -32.47 -4.16
CA LYS A 353 -5.09 -33.05 -4.44
C LYS A 353 -4.09 -32.79 -3.31
N ASP A 354 -4.24 -31.69 -2.59
CA ASP A 354 -3.37 -31.25 -1.51
C ASP A 354 -4.22 -30.86 -0.29
N LEU A 355 -3.96 -31.49 0.85
CA LEU A 355 -4.65 -31.23 2.10
C LEU A 355 -3.61 -31.06 3.21
N CYS A 356 -3.51 -29.84 3.73
CA CYS A 356 -2.55 -29.48 4.77
C CYS A 356 -3.28 -29.02 6.02
N PHE A 357 -2.92 -29.59 7.16
CA PHE A 357 -3.28 -29.11 8.49
C PHE A 357 -1.97 -28.83 9.22
N ASP A 358 -1.75 -27.57 9.57
CA ASP A 358 -0.58 -27.10 10.32
C ASP A 358 -1.09 -26.43 11.61
N ASP A 359 -0.54 -26.83 12.75
CA ASP A 359 -1.01 -26.40 14.08
C ASP A 359 -0.53 -25.01 14.47
#